data_AF-A0A1Y1KJM1-F1
#
_entry.id   AF-A0A1Y1KJM1-F1
#
_cell.length_a   1.000
_cell.length_b   1.000
_cell.length_c   1.000
_cell.angle_alpha   90.00
_cell.angle_beta   90.00
_cell.angle_gamma   90.00
#
_symmetry.space_group_name_H-M   'P 1'
#
loop_
_entity.id
_entity.type
_entity.pdbx_description
1 polymer ?
#
loop_
_entity_poly.entity_id
_entity_poly.type
_entity_poly.pdbx_seq_one_letter_code
_entity_poly.pdbx_strand_id
1 'polypeptide(L)'
;AGQNKNFLMICLYQYLVQRDHFKTIDHKFPEVGHSYLDSDRAFGRIEKRLRKHQTICTPEEYREVIASSSKKNLVINMENHFRNTEDLPQKMKLLNRKKNLLKEKIHFRDGIKWIHVDEFGSYLYKESYDLCAPFLKVNIRKSVASIDTLPRDFYIPRHLEKTGSLSQEKIENLKEQLCFVPDQHKWFFEQILFERRESGND
;
A
#
# COMPACT_ATOMS: atom_id res chain seq x y z
N ALA A 1 0.07 -15.93 -1.03
CA ALA A 1 0.85 -14.78 -1.55
C ALA A 1 0.73 -13.61 -0.58
N GLY A 2 1.82 -12.90 -0.29
CA GLY A 2 1.82 -11.72 0.60
C GLY A 2 1.31 -10.45 -0.10
N GLN A 3 0.73 -9.52 0.66
CA GLN A 3 0.37 -8.19 0.18
C GLN A 3 1.63 -7.46 -0.34
N ASN A 4 1.49 -6.62 -1.36
CA ASN A 4 2.56 -5.78 -1.92
C ASN A 4 3.80 -6.52 -2.48
N LYS A 5 3.73 -7.82 -2.78
CA LYS A 5 4.78 -8.54 -3.52
C LYS A 5 4.68 -8.32 -5.03
N ASN A 6 4.98 -7.10 -5.48
CA ASN A 6 4.95 -6.73 -6.90
C ASN A 6 6.20 -5.93 -7.32
N PHE A 7 6.36 -5.75 -8.64
CA PHE A 7 7.51 -5.03 -9.20
C PHE A 7 7.48 -3.52 -8.91
N LEU A 8 6.29 -2.94 -8.68
CA LEU A 8 6.14 -1.52 -8.37
C LEU A 8 6.85 -1.16 -7.06
N MET A 9 6.82 -2.07 -6.07
CA MET A 9 7.59 -1.90 -4.84
C MET A 9 9.10 -1.84 -5.08
N ILE A 10 9.62 -2.66 -6.01
CA ILE A 10 11.02 -2.56 -6.42
C ILE A 10 11.28 -1.18 -7.00
N CYS A 11 10.46 -0.70 -7.94
CA CYS A 11 10.63 0.63 -8.52
C CYS A 11 10.60 1.74 -7.45
N LEU A 12 9.73 1.63 -6.44
CA LEU A 12 9.70 2.56 -5.31
C LEU A 12 11.02 2.53 -4.51
N TYR A 13 11.57 1.36 -4.21
CA TYR A 13 12.87 1.25 -3.52
C TYR A 13 14.01 1.84 -4.35
N GLN A 14 14.01 1.56 -5.65
CA GLN A 14 14.98 2.15 -6.58
C GLN A 14 14.90 3.67 -6.56
N TYR A 15 13.70 4.23 -6.50
CA TYR A 15 13.49 5.67 -6.44
C TYR A 15 14.06 6.24 -5.14
N LEU A 16 13.75 5.60 -4.01
CA LEU A 16 14.20 6.03 -2.69
C LEU A 16 15.72 5.99 -2.51
N VAL A 17 16.38 4.94 -3.03
CA VAL A 17 17.85 4.84 -3.02
C VAL A 17 18.48 5.85 -3.98
N GLN A 18 17.94 6.01 -5.18
CA GLN A 18 18.41 7.01 -6.15
C GLN A 18 18.25 8.45 -5.67
N ARG A 19 17.32 8.70 -4.75
CA ARG A 19 17.08 10.00 -4.11
C ARG A 19 17.88 10.20 -2.83
N ASP A 20 18.80 9.30 -2.51
CA ASP A 20 19.61 9.31 -1.28
C ASP A 20 18.75 9.39 0.00
N HIS A 21 17.47 9.00 -0.05
CA HIS A 21 16.62 8.93 1.15
C HIS A 21 17.04 7.73 2.02
N PHE A 22 17.51 6.67 1.38
CA PHE A 22 18.06 5.49 2.03
C PHE A 22 19.30 5.04 1.29
N LYS A 23 20.35 4.72 2.04
CA LYS A 23 21.55 4.08 1.48
C LYS A 23 21.28 2.63 1.07
N THR A 24 20.48 1.93 1.89
CA THR A 24 20.14 0.52 1.72
C THR A 24 18.71 0.28 2.19
N ILE A 25 17.98 -0.57 1.49
CA ILE A 25 16.63 -1.00 1.85
C ILE A 25 16.61 -2.52 1.93
N ASP A 26 16.37 -3.05 3.13
CA ASP A 26 16.09 -4.46 3.39
C ASP A 26 14.61 -4.65 3.69
N HIS A 27 13.91 -5.35 2.81
CA HIS A 27 12.49 -5.69 3.01
C HIS A 27 12.32 -7.19 3.17
N LYS A 28 11.91 -7.61 4.36
CA LYS A 28 11.53 -8.99 4.69
C LYS A 28 10.01 -9.11 4.69
N PHE A 29 9.48 -10.04 3.90
CA PHE A 29 8.04 -10.20 3.74
C PHE A 29 7.45 -11.12 4.80
N PRO A 30 6.55 -10.66 5.69
CA PRO A 30 6.06 -11.51 6.78
C PRO A 30 5.51 -12.85 6.29
N GLU A 31 5.84 -13.91 7.04
CA GLU A 31 5.28 -15.24 6.85
C GLU A 31 3.98 -15.37 7.64
N VAL A 32 2.94 -15.79 6.93
CA VAL A 32 1.61 -16.01 7.50
C VAL A 32 1.74 -17.02 8.65
N GLY A 33 1.20 -16.66 9.83
CA GLY A 33 1.19 -17.51 11.02
C GLY A 33 2.50 -17.54 11.82
N HIS A 34 3.58 -16.90 11.35
CA HIS A 34 4.90 -16.96 12.00
C HIS A 34 5.55 -15.59 12.23
N SER A 35 5.07 -14.54 11.56
CA SER A 35 5.54 -13.17 11.79
C SER A 35 4.55 -12.40 12.65
N TYR A 36 4.95 -12.09 13.89
CA TYR A 36 4.22 -11.16 14.74
C TYR A 36 4.70 -9.74 14.44
N LEU A 37 3.84 -8.93 13.83
CA LEU A 37 4.13 -7.53 13.57
C LEU A 37 3.75 -6.69 14.79
N ASP A 38 4.47 -5.58 15.01
CA ASP A 38 4.11 -4.63 16.08
C ASP A 38 2.68 -4.08 15.91
N SER A 39 2.21 -4.00 14.66
CA SER A 39 0.85 -3.62 14.32
C SER A 39 -0.20 -4.59 14.87
N ASP A 40 0.11 -5.88 15.01
CA ASP A 40 -0.86 -6.90 15.44
C ASP A 40 -1.34 -6.63 16.86
N ARG A 41 -0.44 -6.11 17.72
CA ARG A 41 -0.79 -5.70 19.08
C ARG A 41 -1.76 -4.51 19.08
N ALA A 42 -1.54 -3.54 18.18
CA ALA A 42 -2.43 -2.39 18.06
C ALA A 42 -3.80 -2.85 17.53
N PHE A 43 -3.84 -3.68 16.50
CA PHE A 43 -5.06 -4.24 15.94
C PHE A 43 -5.84 -5.07 16.96
N GLY A 44 -5.19 -5.94 17.73
CA GLY A 44 -5.86 -6.73 18.77
C GLY A 44 -6.50 -5.86 19.86
N ARG A 45 -5.88 -4.73 20.23
CA ARG A 45 -6.49 -3.77 21.17
C ARG A 45 -7.69 -3.06 20.58
N ILE A 46 -7.59 -2.63 19.32
CA ILE A 46 -8.68 -1.99 18.58
C ILE A 46 -9.85 -2.97 18.45
N GLU A 47 -9.61 -4.19 18.00
CA GLU A 47 -10.62 -5.23 17.85
C GLU A 47 -11.31 -5.55 19.17
N LYS A 48 -10.57 -5.68 20.28
CA LYS A 48 -11.15 -5.90 21.60
C LYS A 48 -12.12 -4.79 22.02
N ARG A 49 -11.89 -3.54 21.57
CA ARG A 49 -12.82 -2.43 21.81
C ARG A 49 -13.96 -2.40 20.83
N LEU A 50 -13.70 -2.66 19.55
CA LEU A 50 -14.73 -2.77 18.52
C LEU A 50 -15.77 -3.81 18.91
N ARG A 51 -15.36 -4.98 19.43
CA ARG A 51 -16.28 -6.04 19.92
C ARG A 51 -17.22 -5.61 21.06
N LYS A 52 -16.94 -4.49 21.74
CA LYS A 52 -17.83 -3.92 22.77
C LYS A 52 -18.86 -2.95 22.18
N HIS A 53 -18.66 -2.49 20.96
CA HIS A 53 -19.61 -1.63 20.25
C HIS A 53 -20.58 -2.55 19.51
N GLN A 54 -21.88 -2.39 19.76
CA GLN A 54 -22.89 -3.21 19.10
C GLN A 54 -23.03 -2.84 17.62
N THR A 55 -22.92 -1.54 17.31
CA THR A 55 -23.07 -1.00 15.96
C THR A 55 -22.08 0.13 15.76
N ILE A 56 -21.48 0.22 14.57
CA ILE A 56 -20.64 1.35 14.15
C ILE A 56 -21.20 1.81 12.80
N CYS A 57 -21.68 3.04 12.74
CA CYS A 57 -22.42 3.54 11.59
C CYS A 57 -21.61 4.55 10.76
N THR A 58 -20.63 5.21 11.36
CA THR A 58 -19.89 6.29 10.72
C THR A 58 -18.37 6.09 10.80
N PRO A 59 -17.59 6.67 9.87
CA PRO A 59 -16.13 6.68 9.97
C PRO A 59 -15.62 7.35 11.25
N GLU A 60 -16.30 8.40 11.73
CA GLU A 60 -15.91 9.12 12.95
C GLU A 60 -15.90 8.21 14.19
N GLU A 61 -16.90 7.36 14.33
CA GLU A 61 -16.95 6.35 15.40
C GLU A 61 -15.77 5.38 15.31
N TYR A 62 -15.39 4.94 14.11
CA TYR A 62 -14.17 4.14 13.93
C TYR A 62 -12.92 4.91 14.38
N ARG A 63 -12.82 6.21 14.04
CA ARG A 63 -11.68 7.05 14.47
C ARG A 63 -11.62 7.14 15.99
N GLU A 64 -12.74 7.34 16.66
CA GLU A 64 -12.82 7.40 18.13
C GLU A 64 -12.42 6.08 18.79
N VAL A 65 -12.89 4.94 18.25
CA VAL A 65 -12.50 3.62 18.76
C VAL A 65 -11.01 3.41 18.58
N ILE A 66 -10.45 3.72 17.41
CA ILE A 66 -9.01 3.56 17.14
C ILE A 66 -8.19 4.47 18.07
N ALA A 67 -8.54 5.76 18.17
CA ALA A 67 -7.82 6.73 19.00
C ALA A 67 -7.87 6.34 20.48
N SER A 68 -9.05 5.95 20.98
CA SER A 68 -9.20 5.58 22.38
C SER A 68 -8.44 4.29 22.73
N SER A 69 -8.26 3.38 21.77
CA SER A 69 -7.70 2.02 21.97
C SER A 69 -6.34 1.95 22.66
N SER A 70 -5.54 3.01 22.55
CA SER A 70 -4.27 3.16 23.24
C SER A 70 -3.89 4.64 23.28
N LYS A 71 -3.29 5.13 24.38
CA LYS A 71 -2.77 6.51 24.47
C LYS A 71 -1.74 6.85 23.39
N LYS A 72 -1.15 5.83 22.74
CA LYS A 72 -0.17 5.97 21.66
C LYS A 72 -0.80 5.99 20.27
N ASN A 73 -2.09 5.70 20.14
CA ASN A 73 -2.73 5.65 18.83
C ASN A 73 -2.98 7.07 18.32
N LEU A 74 -2.63 7.29 17.05
CA LEU A 74 -2.89 8.52 16.33
C LEU A 74 -3.70 8.18 15.09
N VAL A 75 -4.80 8.91 14.87
CA VAL A 75 -5.64 8.77 13.68
C VAL A 75 -5.33 9.96 12.78
N ILE A 76 -4.83 9.67 11.57
CA ILE A 76 -4.43 10.68 10.58
C ILE A 76 -5.33 10.53 9.36
N ASN A 77 -5.90 11.64 8.87
CA ASN A 77 -6.62 11.62 7.60
C ASN A 77 -5.63 11.50 6.44
N MET A 78 -5.76 10.43 5.67
CA MET A 78 -4.82 10.08 4.58
C MET A 78 -5.24 10.61 3.20
N GLU A 79 -6.38 11.29 3.08
CA GLU A 79 -6.94 11.79 1.81
C GLU A 79 -5.89 12.46 0.90
N ASN A 80 -5.05 13.33 1.48
CA ASN A 80 -4.05 14.09 0.74
C ASN A 80 -2.63 13.48 0.77
N HIS A 81 -2.48 12.25 1.25
CA HIS A 81 -1.18 11.58 1.44
C HIS A 81 -0.84 10.55 0.36
N PHE A 82 -1.80 10.15 -0.47
CA PHE A 82 -1.58 9.17 -1.53
C PHE A 82 -0.73 9.75 -2.69
N ARG A 83 0.08 8.88 -3.29
CA ARG A 83 1.05 9.22 -4.35
C ARG A 83 0.89 8.25 -5.51
N ASN A 84 0.95 8.73 -6.75
CA ASN A 84 0.86 7.87 -7.93
C ASN A 84 2.24 7.35 -8.33
N THR A 85 2.46 6.05 -8.14
CA THR A 85 3.71 5.36 -8.47
C THR A 85 3.70 4.64 -9.82
N GLU A 86 2.56 4.56 -10.51
CA GLU A 86 2.35 3.67 -11.67
C GLU A 86 3.33 3.91 -12.82
N ASP A 87 3.72 5.17 -13.04
CA ASP A 87 4.67 5.58 -14.09
C ASP A 87 6.15 5.32 -13.74
N LEU A 88 6.46 4.95 -12.50
CA LEU A 88 7.85 4.78 -12.06
C LEU A 88 8.65 3.81 -12.95
N PRO A 89 8.14 2.61 -13.31
CA PRO A 89 8.86 1.71 -14.20
C PRO A 89 9.28 2.37 -15.53
N GLN A 90 8.38 3.13 -16.16
CA GLN A 90 8.60 3.79 -17.44
C GLN A 90 9.58 4.96 -17.28
N LYS A 91 9.35 5.84 -16.30
CA LYS A 91 10.19 7.03 -16.05
C LYS A 91 11.61 6.66 -15.65
N MET A 92 11.77 5.58 -14.88
CA MET A 92 13.06 5.06 -14.43
C MET A 92 13.71 4.06 -15.41
N LYS A 93 13.03 3.77 -16.53
CA LYS A 93 13.48 2.80 -17.55
C LYS A 93 13.82 1.43 -16.94
N LEU A 94 12.99 0.96 -16.01
CA LEU A 94 13.12 -0.32 -15.34
C LEU A 94 12.19 -1.37 -15.96
N LEU A 95 12.67 -2.60 -16.04
CA LEU A 95 11.92 -3.74 -16.56
C LEU A 95 11.83 -4.88 -15.54
N ASN A 96 10.65 -5.47 -15.45
CA ASN A 96 10.39 -6.64 -14.63
C ASN A 96 11.02 -7.88 -15.27
N ARG A 97 12.32 -8.12 -15.01
CA ARG A 97 13.01 -9.32 -15.48
C ARG A 97 12.49 -10.55 -14.73
N LYS A 98 12.26 -11.63 -15.48
CA LYS A 98 11.76 -12.92 -14.96
C LYS A 98 12.87 -13.93 -14.67
N LYS A 99 14.12 -13.55 -14.92
CA LYS A 99 15.31 -14.37 -14.67
C LYS A 99 16.35 -13.57 -13.92
N ASN A 100 17.09 -14.23 -13.04
CA ASN A 100 18.22 -13.65 -12.33
C ASN A 100 19.50 -13.68 -13.20
N LEU A 101 20.62 -13.19 -12.67
CA LEU A 101 21.90 -13.20 -13.39
C LEU A 101 22.43 -14.62 -13.69
N LEU A 102 21.99 -15.63 -12.94
CA LEU A 102 22.29 -17.05 -13.18
C LEU A 102 21.34 -17.70 -14.20
N LYS A 103 20.45 -16.90 -14.82
CA LYS A 103 19.41 -17.33 -15.78
C LYS A 103 18.32 -18.22 -15.18
N GLU A 104 18.24 -18.32 -13.86
CA GLU A 104 17.20 -19.06 -13.14
C GLU A 104 15.91 -18.25 -13.13
N LYS A 105 14.77 -18.94 -13.14
CA LYS A 105 13.45 -18.31 -13.14
C LYS A 105 13.16 -17.71 -11.77
N ILE A 106 12.67 -16.48 -11.74
CA ILE A 106 12.32 -15.78 -10.50
C ILE A 106 10.84 -16.01 -10.17
N HIS A 107 10.58 -16.67 -9.04
CA HIS A 107 9.24 -16.84 -8.49
C HIS A 107 8.88 -15.65 -7.59
N PHE A 108 8.75 -14.45 -8.17
CA PHE A 108 8.69 -13.20 -7.39
C PHE A 108 7.59 -13.18 -6.30
N ARG A 109 6.37 -13.61 -6.66
CA ARG A 109 5.20 -13.53 -5.77
C ARG A 109 5.29 -14.52 -4.60
N ASP A 110 5.76 -15.74 -4.88
CA ASP A 110 5.62 -16.87 -3.95
C ASP A 110 6.96 -17.30 -3.34
N GLY A 111 8.06 -17.18 -4.08
CA GLY A 111 9.40 -17.59 -3.66
C GLY A 111 10.18 -16.53 -2.90
N ILE A 112 10.05 -15.24 -3.24
CA ILE A 112 10.86 -14.19 -2.59
C ILE A 112 10.37 -13.92 -1.17
N LYS A 113 11.30 -14.00 -0.22
CA LYS A 113 11.10 -13.71 1.20
C LYS A 113 11.83 -12.47 1.68
N TRP A 114 12.97 -12.14 1.06
CA TRP A 114 13.79 -10.98 1.42
C TRP A 114 14.27 -10.29 0.16
N ILE A 115 14.06 -8.97 0.06
CA ILE A 115 14.63 -8.09 -0.96
C ILE A 115 15.66 -7.17 -0.29
N HIS A 116 16.79 -6.98 -0.96
CA HIS A 116 17.80 -6.00 -0.61
C HIS A 116 18.07 -5.09 -1.81
N VAL A 117 18.10 -3.78 -1.58
CA VAL A 117 18.39 -2.75 -2.58
C VAL A 117 19.38 -1.74 -2.00
N ASP A 118 20.55 -1.66 -2.60
CA ASP A 118 21.65 -0.77 -2.24
C ASP A 118 22.15 0.09 -3.42
N GLU A 119 21.83 -0.32 -4.65
CA GLU A 119 22.23 0.37 -5.87
C GLU A 119 21.08 0.51 -6.88
N PHE A 120 21.13 1.57 -7.69
CA PHE A 120 20.15 1.78 -8.75
C PHE A 120 20.32 0.80 -9.92
N GLY A 121 19.20 0.20 -10.35
CA GLY A 121 19.09 -0.68 -11.52
C GLY A 121 19.31 -2.16 -11.23
N SER A 122 19.48 -2.55 -9.97
CA SER A 122 19.53 -3.94 -9.57
C SER A 122 18.87 -4.15 -8.21
N TYR A 123 18.48 -5.39 -7.92
CA TYR A 123 18.11 -5.79 -6.57
C TYR A 123 18.66 -7.18 -6.27
N LEU A 124 18.83 -7.44 -4.99
CA LEU A 124 19.22 -8.71 -4.42
C LEU A 124 17.99 -9.35 -3.77
N TYR A 125 17.87 -10.68 -3.82
CA TYR A 125 16.78 -11.39 -3.14
C TYR A 125 17.23 -12.71 -2.52
N LYS A 126 16.46 -13.17 -1.51
CA LYS A 126 16.50 -14.53 -0.97
C LYS A 126 15.12 -15.15 -0.95
N GLU A 127 15.11 -16.48 -1.05
CA GLU A 127 13.91 -17.31 -0.92
C GLU A 127 13.75 -17.91 0.49
N SER A 128 14.68 -17.57 1.39
CA SER A 128 14.69 -17.98 2.80
C SER A 128 15.09 -16.80 3.70
N TYR A 129 14.92 -16.97 5.02
CA TYR A 129 15.44 -16.05 6.03
C TYR A 129 16.82 -16.43 6.56
N ASP A 130 17.42 -17.48 6.01
CA ASP A 130 18.74 -17.93 6.41
C ASP A 130 19.77 -16.83 6.13
N LEU A 131 20.50 -16.45 7.18
CA LEU A 131 21.54 -15.44 7.10
C LEU A 131 22.73 -15.93 6.26
N CYS A 132 23.01 -17.23 6.30
CA CYS A 132 24.12 -17.87 5.58
C CYS A 132 23.82 -18.09 4.09
N ALA A 133 22.54 -18.18 3.71
CA ALA A 133 22.17 -18.30 2.30
C ALA A 133 22.65 -17.06 1.51
N PRO A 134 23.26 -17.23 0.32
CA PRO A 134 23.69 -16.10 -0.49
C PRO A 134 22.49 -15.36 -1.10
N PHE A 135 22.65 -14.07 -1.37
CA PHE A 135 21.68 -13.32 -2.17
C PHE A 135 21.83 -13.65 -3.65
N LEU A 136 20.71 -13.77 -4.34
CA LEU A 136 20.64 -13.84 -5.80
C LEU A 136 20.41 -12.44 -6.37
N LYS A 137 21.09 -12.10 -7.47
CA LYS A 137 21.04 -10.75 -8.06
C LYS A 137 20.21 -10.71 -9.32
N VAL A 138 19.46 -9.61 -9.50
CA VAL A 138 18.66 -9.32 -10.68
C VAL A 138 18.99 -7.92 -11.18
N ASN A 139 19.43 -7.81 -12.44
CA ASN A 139 19.54 -6.53 -13.12
C ASN A 139 18.19 -6.17 -13.75
N ILE A 140 17.67 -4.98 -13.47
CA ILE A 140 16.35 -4.52 -13.92
C ILE A 140 16.42 -3.32 -14.87
N ARG A 141 17.61 -2.89 -15.29
CA ARG A 141 17.75 -1.82 -16.28
C ARG A 141 17.21 -2.28 -17.64
N LYS A 142 16.49 -1.40 -18.34
CA LYS A 142 16.03 -1.65 -19.71
C LYS A 142 17.21 -1.77 -20.70
N SER A 143 18.20 -0.91 -20.55
CA SER A 143 19.45 -0.90 -21.31
C SER A 143 20.66 -0.71 -20.39
N VAL A 144 21.78 -1.35 -20.73
CA VAL A 144 23.06 -1.16 -20.04
C VAL A 144 23.66 0.22 -20.35
N ALA A 145 23.34 0.79 -21.52
CA ALA A 145 23.87 2.06 -22.00
C ALA A 145 23.11 3.30 -21.47
N SER A 146 21.91 3.13 -20.91
CA SER A 146 21.16 4.25 -20.33
C SER A 146 21.56 4.45 -18.87
N ILE A 147 22.43 5.43 -18.61
CA ILE A 147 22.63 6.03 -17.28
C ILE A 147 21.57 7.12 -17.12
N ASP A 148 20.29 6.78 -17.34
CA ASP A 148 19.22 7.75 -17.19
C ASP A 148 18.70 7.67 -15.77
N THR A 149 19.31 8.49 -14.92
CA THR A 149 18.78 8.78 -13.60
C THR A 149 17.61 9.74 -13.73
N LEU A 150 16.57 9.59 -12.90
CA LEU A 150 15.50 10.57 -12.83
C LEU A 150 16.08 11.98 -12.57
N PRO A 151 15.51 13.05 -13.19
CA PRO A 151 15.89 14.43 -12.89
C PRO A 151 15.92 14.67 -11.38
N ARG A 152 16.87 15.46 -10.84
CA ARG A 152 17.02 15.65 -9.38
C ARG A 152 15.75 16.19 -8.71
N ASP A 153 15.00 16.98 -9.44
CA ASP A 153 13.75 17.65 -9.05
C ASP A 153 12.49 16.79 -9.25
N PHE A 154 12.58 15.62 -9.89
CA PHE A 154 11.41 14.77 -10.08
C PHE A 154 10.89 14.24 -8.73
N TYR A 155 9.62 14.46 -8.45
CA TYR A 155 8.92 13.91 -7.29
C TYR A 155 7.74 13.06 -7.73
N ILE A 156 7.37 12.08 -6.90
CA ILE A 156 6.18 11.27 -7.13
C ILE A 156 4.95 12.17 -6.95
N PRO A 157 4.10 12.35 -7.99
CA PRO A 157 2.96 13.25 -7.91
C PRO A 157 1.95 12.77 -6.86
N ARG A 158 1.22 13.72 -6.26
CA ARG A 158 0.06 13.37 -5.41
C ARG A 158 -0.99 12.68 -6.27
N HIS A 159 -1.62 11.68 -5.69
CA HIS A 159 -2.85 11.14 -6.25
C HIS A 159 -3.98 12.08 -5.86
N LEU A 160 -4.52 12.80 -6.83
CA LEU A 160 -5.57 13.82 -6.64
C LEU A 160 -6.96 13.33 -7.04
N GLU A 161 -7.04 12.15 -7.65
CA GLU A 161 -8.31 11.59 -8.06
C GLU A 161 -9.11 11.20 -6.82
N LYS A 162 -10.32 11.76 -6.72
CA LYS A 162 -11.34 11.22 -5.82
C LYS A 162 -11.81 9.90 -6.42
N THR A 163 -11.08 8.83 -6.15
CA THR A 163 -11.49 7.49 -6.58
C THR A 163 -12.73 7.06 -5.80
N GLY A 164 -13.65 6.38 -6.48
CA GLY A 164 -14.74 5.66 -5.82
C GLY A 164 -16.10 6.35 -5.89
N SER A 165 -16.54 6.76 -7.08
CA SER A 165 -17.97 6.94 -7.27
C SER A 165 -18.67 5.62 -6.94
N LEU A 166 -19.68 5.66 -6.08
CA LEU A 166 -20.48 4.47 -5.77
C LEU A 166 -21.13 3.97 -7.07
N SER A 167 -21.32 2.66 -7.25
CA SER A 167 -22.18 2.21 -8.35
C SER A 167 -23.64 2.53 -8.02
N GLN A 168 -24.51 2.55 -9.04
CA GLN A 168 -25.95 2.69 -8.81
C GLN A 168 -26.49 1.61 -7.86
N GLU A 169 -26.03 0.37 -8.03
CA GLU A 169 -26.34 -0.76 -7.15
C GLU A 169 -25.95 -0.49 -5.68
N LYS A 170 -24.75 0.05 -5.42
CA LYS A 170 -24.31 0.40 -4.06
C LYS A 170 -25.17 1.48 -3.42
N ILE A 171 -25.73 2.39 -4.23
CA ILE A 171 -26.60 3.46 -3.75
C ILE A 171 -27.98 2.94 -3.39
N GLU A 172 -28.53 2.08 -4.23
CA GLU A 172 -29.81 1.40 -3.94
C GLU A 172 -29.69 0.57 -2.68
N ASN A 173 -28.60 -0.19 -2.54
CA ASN A 173 -28.33 -0.95 -1.33
C ASN A 173 -28.17 -0.04 -0.09
N LEU A 174 -27.50 1.11 -0.22
CA LEU A 174 -27.39 2.08 0.86
C LEU A 174 -28.75 2.66 1.26
N LYS A 175 -29.64 2.95 0.30
CA LYS A 175 -31.02 3.40 0.58
C LYS A 175 -31.84 2.33 1.28
N GLU A 176 -31.72 1.07 0.88
CA GLU A 176 -32.39 -0.06 1.54
C GLU A 176 -31.90 -0.22 2.98
N GLN A 177 -30.59 -0.03 3.22
CA GLN A 177 -29.99 -0.17 4.54
C GLN A 177 -30.28 0.99 5.49
N LEU A 178 -30.67 2.17 5.00
CA LEU A 178 -30.98 3.34 5.84
C LEU A 178 -32.04 3.06 6.92
N CYS A 179 -32.96 2.14 6.69
CA CYS A 179 -33.97 1.78 7.68
C CYS A 179 -33.39 1.08 8.92
N PHE A 180 -32.20 0.48 8.81
CA PHE A 180 -31.48 -0.16 9.91
C PHE A 180 -30.47 0.77 10.60
N VAL A 181 -30.22 1.96 10.04
CA VAL A 181 -29.30 2.94 10.61
C VAL A 181 -30.05 3.79 11.65
N PRO A 182 -29.53 3.93 12.89
CA PRO A 182 -30.13 4.81 13.89
C PRO A 182 -30.20 6.26 13.39
N ASP A 183 -31.26 6.99 13.75
CA ASP A 183 -31.53 8.34 13.24
C ASP A 183 -30.34 9.31 13.41
N GLN A 184 -29.65 9.22 14.55
CA GLN A 184 -28.47 10.05 14.86
C GLN A 184 -27.28 9.87 13.89
N HIS A 185 -27.26 8.80 13.09
CA HIS A 185 -26.20 8.53 12.11
C HIS A 185 -26.67 8.64 10.66
N LYS A 186 -27.98 8.81 10.40
CA LYS A 186 -28.52 8.88 9.04
C LYS A 186 -27.96 10.05 8.23
N TRP A 187 -27.65 11.17 8.89
CA TRP A 187 -27.09 12.37 8.25
C TRP A 187 -25.87 12.07 7.36
N PHE A 188 -25.01 11.15 7.79
CA PHE A 188 -23.78 10.80 7.06
C PHE A 188 -24.11 10.13 5.72
N PHE A 189 -25.06 9.20 5.73
CA PHE A 189 -25.50 8.47 4.55
C PHE A 189 -26.33 9.36 3.62
N GLU A 190 -27.17 10.22 4.19
CA GLU A 190 -27.94 11.22 3.43
C GLU A 190 -27.03 12.22 2.72
N GLN A 191 -25.94 12.65 3.36
CA GLN A 191 -24.93 13.50 2.74
C GLN A 191 -24.27 12.81 1.53
N ILE A 192 -23.88 11.53 1.66
CA ILE A 192 -23.33 10.75 0.53
C ILE A 192 -24.33 10.69 -0.64
N LEU A 193 -25.61 10.51 -0.35
CA LEU A 193 -26.67 10.47 -1.38
C LEU A 193 -26.89 11.84 -2.03
N PHE A 194 -26.78 12.93 -1.26
CA PHE A 194 -26.93 14.30 -1.74
C PHE A 194 -25.78 14.72 -2.65
N GLU A 195 -24.53 14.55 -2.20
CA GLU A 195 -23.32 14.91 -2.96
C GLU A 195 -23.29 14.25 -4.35
N ARG A 196 -23.88 13.06 -4.48
CA ARG A 196 -23.96 12.39 -5.77
C ARG A 196 -25.01 13.00 -6.71
N ARG A 197 -26.17 13.39 -6.20
CA ARG A 197 -27.22 14.02 -7.04
C ARG A 197 -26.67 15.26 -7.73
N GLU A 198 -25.86 16.05 -7.03
CA GLU A 198 -25.19 17.21 -7.59
C GLU A 198 -24.14 16.82 -8.64
N SER A 199 -23.36 15.77 -8.40
CA SER A 199 -22.32 15.31 -9.36
C SER A 199 -22.84 14.60 -10.63
N GLY A 200 -24.13 14.24 -10.67
CA GLY A 200 -24.76 13.52 -11.79
C GLY A 200 -25.61 14.40 -12.71
N ASN A 201 -25.66 15.72 -12.44
CA ASN A 201 -26.36 16.72 -13.25
C ASN A 201 -25.42 17.50 -14.20
N ASP A 202 -24.16 17.08 -14.33
CA ASP A 202 -23.18 17.56 -15.31
C ASP A 202 -22.92 16.52 -16.41
#